data_AF-A0A6G3MLS0-F1
#
_entry.id   AF-A0A6G3MLS0-F1
#
_cell.length_a   1.000
_cell.length_b   1.000
_cell.length_c   1.000
_cell.angle_alpha   90.00
_cell.angle_beta   90.00
_cell.angle_gamma   90.00
#
_symmetry.space_group_name_H-M   'P 1'
#
loop_
_entity.id
_entity.type
_entity.pdbx_description
1 polymer ?
#
loop_
_entity_poly.entity_id
_entity_poly.type
_entity_poly.pdbx_seq_one_letter_code
_entity_poly.pdbx_strand_id
1 'polypeptide(L)'
;DDWQNWTDFTSSVSIQVVGDDLTVTNPIRIKTAVEKKACNCLLLKVNQIGTVSESIEACKSAKESGWGVMVSHRSGETEDTFIADLVVGLSAGQIKTGAPCRSERLAKYNQLLRIEEELGNKAQYAGKAFRHPQA
;
A
#
# COMPACT_ATOMS: atom_id res chain seq x y z
N ASP A 1 -2.64 18.67 -6.39
CA ASP A 1 -3.94 19.34 -6.59
C ASP A 1 -4.41 19.40 -8.03
N ASP A 2 -3.64 18.86 -8.98
CA ASP A 2 -4.03 18.73 -10.40
C ASP A 2 -5.01 17.57 -10.65
N TRP A 3 -6.19 17.63 -10.03
CA TRP A 3 -7.14 16.52 -10.01
C TRP A 3 -7.64 16.10 -11.39
N GLN A 4 -7.83 17.07 -12.30
CA GLN A 4 -8.39 16.83 -13.63
C GLN A 4 -7.48 15.90 -14.44
N ASN A 5 -6.17 16.21 -14.49
CA ASN A 5 -5.22 15.39 -15.24
C ASN A 5 -5.09 13.97 -14.66
N TRP A 6 -5.19 13.80 -13.33
CA TRP A 6 -5.20 12.48 -12.69
C TRP A 6 -6.44 11.65 -13.11
N THR A 7 -7.62 12.28 -13.09
CA THR A 7 -8.87 11.65 -13.53
C THR A 7 -8.81 11.28 -15.00
N ASP A 8 -8.37 12.21 -15.87
CA ASP A 8 -8.29 11.98 -17.31
C ASP A 8 -7.32 10.85 -17.63
N PHE A 9 -6.12 10.87 -17.03
CA PHE A 9 -5.14 9.81 -17.19
C PHE A 9 -5.66 8.46 -16.70
N THR A 10 -6.21 8.39 -15.49
CA THR A 10 -6.73 7.14 -14.90
C THR A 10 -7.87 6.56 -15.74
N SER A 11 -8.70 7.40 -16.36
CA SER A 11 -9.77 6.95 -17.26
C SER A 11 -9.27 6.33 -18.57
N SER A 12 -8.04 6.66 -18.98
CA SER A 12 -7.45 6.25 -20.26
C SER A 12 -6.63 4.97 -20.20
N VAL A 13 -6.37 4.43 -19.00
CA VAL A 13 -5.45 3.29 -18.79
C VAL A 13 -6.07 2.18 -17.95
N SER A 14 -5.63 0.94 -18.17
CA SER A 14 -6.03 -0.25 -17.39
C SER A 14 -5.02 -0.65 -16.31
N ILE A 15 -3.93 0.10 -16.17
CA ILE A 15 -2.85 -0.16 -15.20
C ILE A 15 -3.20 0.34 -13.79
N GLN A 16 -2.31 0.04 -12.83
CA GLN A 16 -2.38 0.63 -11.50
C GLN A 16 -1.87 2.07 -11.53
N VAL A 17 -2.68 3.00 -11.03
CA VAL A 17 -2.34 4.41 -10.81
C VAL A 17 -2.36 4.65 -9.31
N VAL A 18 -1.21 4.99 -8.75
CA VAL A 18 -1.00 5.02 -7.29
C VAL A 18 -1.00 6.46 -6.78
N GLY A 19 -1.89 6.79 -5.85
CA GLY A 19 -1.88 8.05 -5.12
C GLY A 19 -0.86 8.01 -3.98
N ASP A 20 0.17 8.86 -4.06
CA ASP A 20 1.12 9.14 -2.97
C ASP A 20 0.85 10.53 -2.38
N ASP A 21 1.51 11.57 -2.89
CA ASP A 21 1.30 12.96 -2.46
C ASP A 21 -0.13 13.47 -2.76
N LEU A 22 -0.83 12.82 -3.69
CA LEU A 22 -2.22 13.13 -3.98
C LEU A 22 -3.12 12.82 -2.78
N THR A 23 -2.84 11.74 -2.06
CA THR A 23 -3.67 11.23 -0.96
C THR A 23 -3.04 11.41 0.41
N VAL A 24 -1.70 11.42 0.52
CA VAL A 24 -0.89 11.55 1.75
C VAL A 24 -1.41 10.71 2.93
N THR A 25 -1.94 9.51 2.62
CA THR A 25 -2.62 8.65 3.61
C THR A 25 -3.73 9.36 4.41
N ASN A 26 -4.29 10.46 3.89
CA ASN A 26 -5.29 11.28 4.56
C ASN A 26 -6.72 10.89 4.11
N PRO A 27 -7.63 10.52 5.03
CA PRO A 27 -8.98 10.06 4.68
C PRO A 27 -9.80 11.04 3.82
N ILE A 28 -9.68 12.35 4.06
CA ILE A 28 -10.42 13.37 3.29
C ILE A 28 -9.93 13.38 1.85
N ARG A 29 -8.61 13.35 1.64
CA ARG A 29 -8.03 13.33 0.29
C ARG A 29 -8.27 12.01 -0.43
N ILE A 30 -8.25 10.89 0.29
CA ILE A 30 -8.62 9.58 -0.27
C ILE A 30 -10.07 9.62 -0.76
N LYS A 31 -11.01 10.11 0.06
CA LYS A 31 -12.41 10.25 -0.33
C LYS A 31 -12.57 11.11 -1.58
N THR A 32 -11.93 12.28 -1.63
CA THR A 32 -11.95 13.14 -2.83
C THR A 32 -11.38 12.43 -4.06
N ALA A 33 -10.28 11.69 -3.90
CA ALA A 33 -9.64 10.96 -4.99
C ALA A 33 -10.53 9.81 -5.52
N VAL A 34 -11.26 9.12 -4.63
CA VAL A 34 -12.27 8.11 -4.99
C VAL A 34 -13.43 8.75 -5.75
N GLU A 35 -14.02 9.83 -5.23
CA GLU A 35 -15.13 10.55 -5.86
C GLU A 35 -14.78 11.04 -7.27
N LYS A 36 -13.56 11.55 -7.44
CA LYS A 36 -13.05 12.04 -8.73
C LYS A 36 -12.54 10.93 -9.65
N LYS A 37 -12.46 9.68 -9.19
CA LYS A 37 -11.80 8.56 -9.89
C LYS A 37 -10.38 8.91 -10.33
N ALA A 38 -9.65 9.61 -9.46
CA ALA A 38 -8.36 10.20 -9.78
C ALA A 38 -7.22 9.18 -9.80
N CYS A 39 -7.33 8.09 -9.05
CA CYS A 39 -6.41 6.96 -9.09
C CYS A 39 -7.14 5.67 -8.69
N ASN A 40 -6.45 4.55 -8.61
CA ASN A 40 -7.05 3.23 -8.28
C ASN A 40 -6.21 2.40 -7.31
N CYS A 41 -5.25 3.04 -6.64
CA CYS A 41 -4.43 2.45 -5.60
C CYS A 41 -3.94 3.52 -4.63
N LEU A 42 -3.95 3.19 -3.33
CA LEU A 42 -3.38 4.01 -2.26
C LEU A 42 -1.93 3.59 -1.97
N LEU A 43 -1.00 4.54 -1.93
CA LEU A 43 0.30 4.33 -1.27
C LEU A 43 0.16 4.63 0.22
N LEU A 44 0.17 3.58 1.05
CA LEU A 44 -0.02 3.69 2.50
C LEU A 44 1.31 3.94 3.20
N LYS A 45 1.46 5.11 3.84
CA LYS A 45 2.60 5.45 4.70
C LYS A 45 2.09 5.77 6.10
N VAL A 46 2.29 4.86 7.03
CA VAL A 46 1.76 4.93 8.41
C VAL A 46 2.10 6.24 9.10
N ASN A 47 3.34 6.72 8.95
CA ASN A 47 3.78 7.95 9.59
C ASN A 47 3.31 9.25 8.91
N GLN A 48 2.57 9.18 7.79
CA GLN A 48 1.87 10.34 7.25
C GLN A 48 0.54 10.61 7.98
N ILE A 49 -0.16 9.56 8.41
CA ILE A 49 -1.43 9.69 9.13
C ILE A 49 -1.24 9.70 10.65
N GLY A 50 -0.21 9.01 11.16
CA GLY A 50 0.29 9.16 12.53
C GLY A 50 -0.02 7.99 13.45
N THR A 51 -1.11 7.25 13.22
CA THR A 51 -1.46 6.08 14.03
C THR A 51 -1.71 4.81 13.21
N VAL A 52 -1.58 3.65 13.88
CA VAL A 52 -1.88 2.34 13.29
C VAL A 52 -3.37 2.22 12.99
N SER A 53 -4.25 2.66 13.89
CA SER A 53 -5.71 2.61 13.71
C SER A 53 -6.15 3.36 12.47
N GLU A 54 -5.70 4.61 12.30
CA GLU A 54 -6.06 5.41 11.12
C GLU A 54 -5.46 4.83 9.83
N SER A 55 -4.28 4.20 9.91
CA SER A 55 -3.68 3.50 8.76
C SER A 55 -4.54 2.30 8.32
N ILE A 56 -5.08 1.55 9.28
CA ILE A 56 -5.99 0.43 9.02
C ILE A 56 -7.28 0.94 8.40
N GLU A 57 -7.86 2.03 8.92
CA GLU A 57 -9.08 2.65 8.38
C GLU A 57 -8.87 3.17 6.96
N ALA A 58 -7.75 3.84 6.67
CA ALA A 58 -7.40 4.29 5.33
C ALA A 58 -7.26 3.11 4.35
N CYS A 59 -6.62 2.02 4.78
CA CYS A 59 -6.52 0.80 3.99
C CYS A 59 -7.91 0.18 3.71
N LYS A 60 -8.77 0.08 4.71
CA LYS A 60 -10.13 -0.47 4.56
C LYS A 60 -10.97 0.36 3.60
N SER A 61 -10.98 1.68 3.77
CA SER A 61 -11.74 2.60 2.91
C SER A 61 -11.28 2.52 1.44
N ALA A 62 -9.97 2.42 1.20
CA ALA A 62 -9.44 2.21 -0.15
C ALA A 62 -9.93 0.88 -0.74
N LYS A 63 -9.83 -0.23 0.02
CA LYS A 63 -10.30 -1.56 -0.44
C LYS A 63 -11.80 -1.61 -0.72
N GLU A 64 -12.62 -1.02 0.15
CA GLU A 64 -14.08 -0.92 -0.02
C GLU A 64 -14.46 -0.12 -1.27
N SER A 65 -13.63 0.85 -1.65
CA SER A 65 -13.76 1.63 -2.90
C SER A 65 -13.24 0.88 -4.13
N GLY A 66 -12.85 -0.39 -3.99
CA GLY A 66 -12.30 -1.21 -5.07
C GLY A 66 -10.87 -0.83 -5.46
N TRP A 67 -10.11 -0.15 -4.59
CA TRP A 67 -8.71 0.19 -4.84
C TRP A 67 -7.75 -0.88 -4.30
N GLY A 68 -6.58 -0.96 -4.93
CA GLY A 68 -5.43 -1.64 -4.34
C GLY A 68 -4.79 -0.80 -3.22
N VAL A 69 -4.02 -1.44 -2.35
CA VAL A 69 -3.23 -0.74 -1.33
C VAL A 69 -1.80 -1.22 -1.41
N MET A 70 -0.85 -0.29 -1.56
CA MET A 70 0.57 -0.56 -1.53
C MET A 70 1.16 0.02 -0.25
N VAL A 71 1.59 -0.85 0.67
CA VAL A 71 2.32 -0.40 1.86
C VAL A 71 3.69 0.11 1.44
N SER A 72 4.10 1.25 1.96
CA SER A 72 5.34 1.92 1.55
C SER A 72 6.24 2.24 2.73
N HIS A 73 7.54 2.05 2.51
CA HIS A 73 8.58 2.64 3.33
C HIS A 73 8.64 4.17 3.21
N ARG A 74 9.57 4.78 3.95
CA ARG A 74 10.03 6.16 3.73
C ARG A 74 11.44 6.21 3.14
N SER A 75 11.85 7.38 2.65
CA SER A 75 13.22 7.58 2.14
C SER A 75 14.25 7.43 3.27
N GLY A 76 13.98 8.02 4.44
CA GLY A 76 14.67 7.69 5.69
C GLY A 76 13.95 6.54 6.40
N GLU A 77 14.58 5.37 6.44
CA GLU A 77 14.06 4.18 7.14
C GLU A 77 14.99 3.78 8.28
N THR A 78 14.46 2.95 9.17
CA THR A 78 15.19 2.30 10.27
C THR A 78 15.27 0.80 10.04
N GLU A 79 15.90 0.07 10.95
CA GLU A 79 15.92 -1.39 11.01
C GLU A 79 14.56 -2.01 11.37
N ASP A 80 13.62 -1.20 11.86
CA ASP A 80 12.27 -1.63 12.27
C ASP A 80 11.54 -2.32 11.10
N THR A 81 10.91 -3.47 11.34
CA THR A 81 10.27 -4.27 10.29
C THR A 81 8.76 -4.15 10.24
N PHE A 82 8.15 -3.26 11.03
CA PHE A 82 6.70 -3.15 11.25
C PHE A 82 5.86 -3.22 9.97
N ILE A 83 6.30 -2.54 8.90
CA ILE A 83 5.54 -2.50 7.64
C ILE A 83 5.49 -3.85 6.89
N ALA A 84 6.40 -4.78 7.19
CA ALA A 84 6.37 -6.15 6.67
C ALA A 84 5.20 -6.95 7.28
N ASP A 85 5.04 -6.89 8.60
CA ASP A 85 3.91 -7.50 9.30
C ASP A 85 2.60 -6.80 8.94
N LEU A 86 2.62 -5.46 8.80
CA LEU A 86 1.46 -4.67 8.42
C LEU A 86 0.91 -5.05 7.04
N VAL A 87 1.76 -5.21 6.01
CA VAL A 87 1.28 -5.54 4.66
C VAL A 87 0.59 -6.91 4.62
N VAL A 88 1.09 -7.87 5.40
CA VAL A 88 0.51 -9.21 5.53
C VAL A 88 -0.80 -9.15 6.32
N GLY A 89 -0.80 -8.50 7.49
CA GLY A 89 -1.99 -8.37 8.35
C GLY A 89 -3.13 -7.59 7.69
N LEU A 90 -2.81 -6.58 6.87
CA LEU A 90 -3.79 -5.86 6.06
C LEU A 90 -4.22 -6.66 4.81
N SER A 91 -3.54 -7.77 4.48
CA SER A 91 -3.71 -8.51 3.23
C SER A 91 -3.66 -7.59 2.01
N ALA A 92 -2.70 -6.66 1.98
CA ALA A 92 -2.63 -5.62 0.96
C ALA A 92 -2.09 -6.12 -0.39
N GLY A 93 -1.32 -7.22 -0.38
CA GLY A 93 -0.86 -7.92 -1.58
C GLY A 93 0.35 -7.31 -2.28
N GLN A 94 0.78 -6.10 -1.89
CA GLN A 94 1.91 -5.39 -2.49
C GLN A 94 2.58 -4.43 -1.49
N ILE A 95 3.91 -4.38 -1.54
CA ILE A 95 4.75 -3.53 -0.70
C ILE A 95 5.89 -2.94 -1.52
N LYS A 96 6.20 -1.66 -1.28
CA LYS A 96 7.40 -0.99 -1.78
C LYS A 96 8.30 -0.64 -0.60
N THR A 97 9.37 -1.41 -0.42
CA THR A 97 10.31 -1.22 0.69
C THR A 97 11.77 -1.05 0.26
N GLY A 98 12.00 -0.58 -0.97
CA GLY A 98 13.33 -0.17 -1.47
C GLY A 98 14.04 -1.28 -2.25
N ALA A 99 15.27 -1.00 -2.70
CA ALA A 99 16.08 -1.98 -3.41
C ALA A 99 16.45 -3.17 -2.51
N PRO A 100 16.84 -4.34 -3.08
CA PRO A 100 17.46 -5.43 -2.32
C PRO A 100 18.91 -5.09 -1.94
N CYS A 101 19.09 -3.93 -1.33
CA CYS A 101 20.37 -3.37 -0.89
C CYS A 101 20.07 -2.40 0.27
N ARG A 102 21.04 -2.26 1.18
CA ARG A 102 20.95 -1.51 2.44
C ARG A 102 20.00 -2.17 3.45
N SER A 103 20.50 -2.37 4.67
CA SER A 103 19.87 -3.25 5.66
C SER A 103 18.51 -2.75 6.13
N GLU A 104 18.25 -1.44 6.12
CA GLU A 104 16.94 -0.88 6.50
C GLU A 104 15.83 -1.27 5.51
N ARG A 105 16.20 -1.71 4.30
CA ARG A 105 15.31 -2.25 3.26
C ARG A 105 15.19 -3.76 3.38
N LEU A 106 16.36 -4.42 3.44
CA LEU A 106 16.45 -5.88 3.56
C LEU A 106 15.79 -6.39 4.83
N ALA A 107 15.80 -5.63 5.93
CA ALA A 107 15.13 -6.02 7.17
C ALA A 107 13.65 -6.37 6.94
N LYS A 108 12.93 -5.59 6.14
CA LYS A 108 11.51 -5.84 5.80
C LYS A 108 11.35 -7.02 4.87
N TYR A 109 12.17 -7.15 3.83
CA TYR A 109 12.13 -8.30 2.93
C TYR A 109 12.43 -9.62 3.67
N ASN A 110 13.44 -9.62 4.54
CA ASN A 110 13.79 -10.77 5.36
C ASN A 110 12.67 -11.10 6.35
N GLN A 111 11.99 -10.09 6.90
CA GLN A 111 10.82 -10.33 7.75
C GLN A 111 9.67 -10.97 6.97
N LEU A 112 9.41 -10.56 5.72
CA LEU A 112 8.42 -11.22 4.87
C LEU A 112 8.75 -12.70 4.62
N LEU A 113 10.02 -13.03 4.38
CA LEU A 113 10.46 -14.43 4.24
C LEU A 113 10.21 -15.24 5.52
N ARG A 114 10.46 -14.66 6.70
CA ARG A 114 10.16 -15.30 7.98
C ARG A 114 8.67 -15.51 8.21
N ILE A 115 7.84 -14.52 7.87
CA ILE A 115 6.38 -14.62 7.97
C ILE A 115 5.85 -15.71 7.02
N GLU A 116 6.38 -15.78 5.80
CA GLU A 116 6.03 -16.84 4.83
C GLU A 116 6.40 -18.23 5.37
N GLU A 117 7.61 -18.38 5.93
CA GLU A 117 8.05 -19.63 6.57
C GLU A 117 7.17 -20.01 7.77
N GLU A 118 6.82 -19.04 8.63
CA GLU A 118 5.98 -19.25 9.82
C GLU A 118 4.55 -19.69 9.45
N LEU A 119 3.95 -19.06 8.44
CA LEU A 119 2.61 -19.40 7.97
C LEU A 119 2.59 -20.74 7.19
N GLY A 120 3.71 -21.11 6.56
CA GLY A 120 3.86 -22.33 5.77
C GLY A 120 2.75 -22.47 4.72
N ASN A 121 2.04 -23.59 4.73
CA ASN A 121 0.96 -23.89 3.78
C ASN A 121 -0.26 -22.95 3.89
N LYS A 122 -0.32 -22.08 4.91
CA LYS A 122 -1.39 -21.06 5.05
C LYS A 122 -1.04 -19.76 4.32
N ALA A 123 0.21 -19.55 3.94
CA ALA A 123 0.62 -18.38 3.18
C ALA A 123 0.14 -18.48 1.73
N GLN A 124 -0.30 -17.35 1.18
CA GLN A 124 -0.59 -17.22 -0.24
C GLN A 124 0.16 -16.02 -0.81
N TYR A 125 0.93 -16.25 -1.87
CA TYR A 125 1.58 -15.18 -2.62
C TYR A 125 0.58 -14.53 -3.58
N ALA A 126 0.38 -13.22 -3.47
CA ALA A 126 -0.64 -12.49 -4.25
C ALA A 126 -0.41 -12.58 -5.78
N GLY A 127 0.84 -12.69 -6.24
CA GLY A 127 1.19 -12.90 -7.65
C GLY A 127 0.52 -11.90 -8.59
N LYS A 128 -0.14 -12.39 -9.65
CA LYS A 128 -0.84 -11.55 -10.64
C LYS A 128 -2.04 -10.80 -10.05
N ALA A 129 -2.56 -11.24 -8.90
CA ALA A 129 -3.68 -10.64 -8.20
C ALA A 129 -3.24 -9.56 -7.18
N PHE A 130 -1.99 -9.08 -7.21
CA PHE A 130 -1.45 -8.11 -6.24
C PHE A 130 -2.31 -6.85 -5.99
N ARG A 131 -3.14 -6.44 -6.95
CA ARG A 131 -4.07 -5.30 -6.80
C ARG A 131 -5.24 -5.64 -5.88
N HIS A 132 -5.74 -6.87 -5.94
CA HIS A 132 -6.90 -7.38 -5.23
C HIS A 132 -6.64 -8.85 -4.84
N PRO A 133 -5.77 -9.12 -3.84
CA PRO A 133 -5.50 -10.48 -3.41
C PRO A 133 -6.80 -11.11 -2.88
N GLN A 134 -7.07 -12.35 -3.27
CA GLN A 134 -8.17 -13.13 -2.71
C GLN A 134 -7.83 -13.49 -1.27
N ALA A 135 -8.80 -13.34 -0.37
CA ALA A 135 -8.71 -13.86 0.99
C ALA A 135 -8.96 -15.36 0.99
#